data_AF-A0A519H9S0-F1
#
_entry.id   AF-A0A519H9S0-F1
#
_cell.length_a   1.000
_cell.length_b   1.000
_cell.length_c   1.000
_cell.angle_alpha   90.00
_cell.angle_beta   90.00
_cell.angle_gamma   90.00
#
_symmetry.space_group_name_H-M   'P 1'
#
loop_
_entity.id
_entity.type
_entity.pdbx_description
1 polymer ?
#
loop_
_entity_poly.entity_id
_entity_poly.type
_entity_poly.pdbx_seq_one_letter_code
_entity_poly.pdbx_strand_id
1 'polypeptide(L)'
;PLLGSLITEPAAMTIAALMLAPQIFRPDVPERVKYLALGVLFVNISIGGTLTSYAAPPVLMVATTWQWDSAFMLANFGWKATLAVLFNATVATWVLRRHVFSPAADNDGVGAEARVPLSVVAVHLALLAGVVLFAHHPVVFLSLFLMFLGFTQAYERHQSPLILKEALLVGFFLAGLVVLGGMQQWWLQPIVSGLAPVALFLGALGLTAITDNAALTYLGSLIVGISDQSKYMLVAGAVAGGGLTVIANAPNPAGVALLKRGFADETIGAGGLLLGALGPTAVAAAAFMFL
;
A
#
# COMPACT_ATOMS: atom_id res chain seq x y z
N PRO A 1 -2.33 -4.04 8.43
CA PRO A 1 -2.54 -3.02 7.36
C PRO A 1 -2.19 -1.58 7.79
N LEU A 2 -2.75 -1.06 8.90
CA LEU A 2 -2.48 0.31 9.36
C LEU A 2 -1.01 0.60 9.68
N LEU A 3 -0.25 -0.40 10.13
CA LEU A 3 1.20 -0.26 10.32
C LEU A 3 1.94 0.16 9.04
N GLY A 4 1.34 -0.04 7.86
CA GLY A 4 1.85 0.48 6.59
C GLY A 4 2.08 1.99 6.60
N SER A 5 1.33 2.76 7.37
CA SER A 5 1.59 4.19 7.54
C SER A 5 2.89 4.53 8.27
N LEU A 6 3.48 3.56 8.96
CA LEU A 6 4.74 3.72 9.69
C LEU A 6 5.93 3.16 8.89
N ILE A 7 5.72 2.07 8.14
CA ILE A 7 6.79 1.31 7.49
C ILE A 7 6.72 1.26 5.95
N THR A 8 5.72 1.85 5.32
CA THR A 8 5.32 1.78 3.88
C THR A 8 4.40 0.62 3.49
N GLU A 9 3.65 0.80 2.40
CA GLU A 9 2.70 -0.19 1.89
C GLU A 9 3.36 -1.51 1.43
N PRO A 10 4.50 -1.52 0.69
CA PRO A 10 5.14 -2.78 0.27
C PRO A 10 5.60 -3.64 1.46
N ALA A 11 6.17 -3.01 2.49
CA ALA A 11 6.59 -3.69 3.71
C ALA A 11 5.39 -4.27 4.47
N ALA A 12 4.32 -3.48 4.63
CA ALA A 12 3.11 -3.95 5.28
C ALA A 12 2.41 -5.07 4.50
N MET A 13 2.42 -5.03 3.17
CA MET A 13 1.91 -6.10 2.32
C MET A 13 2.69 -7.39 2.56
N THR A 14 4.02 -7.33 2.55
CA THR A 14 4.89 -8.49 2.73
C THR A 14 4.64 -9.17 4.08
N ILE A 15 4.66 -8.39 5.17
CA ILE A 15 4.43 -8.91 6.52
C ILE A 15 3.02 -9.51 6.63
N ALA A 16 2.00 -8.79 6.17
CA ALA A 16 0.63 -9.28 6.26
C ALA A 16 0.41 -10.54 5.41
N ALA A 17 0.96 -10.58 4.19
CA ALA A 17 0.88 -11.77 3.32
C ALA A 17 1.56 -12.98 3.98
N LEU A 18 2.77 -12.84 4.51
CA LEU A 18 3.48 -13.93 5.20
C LEU A 18 2.74 -14.42 6.46
N MET A 19 2.15 -13.52 7.23
CA MET A 19 1.36 -13.89 8.41
C MET A 19 0.06 -14.61 8.05
N LEU A 20 -0.61 -14.19 6.97
CA LEU A 20 -1.90 -14.74 6.55
C LEU A 20 -1.75 -16.01 5.69
N ALA A 21 -0.62 -16.18 4.98
CA ALA A 21 -0.35 -17.31 4.10
C ALA A 21 -0.64 -18.68 4.77
N PRO A 22 -0.03 -19.02 5.92
CA PRO A 22 -0.26 -20.32 6.56
C PRO A 22 -1.63 -20.44 7.25
N GLN A 23 -2.39 -19.35 7.38
CA GLN A 23 -3.69 -19.35 8.07
C GLN A 23 -4.87 -19.41 7.10
N ILE A 24 -4.79 -18.70 5.98
CA ILE A 24 -5.92 -18.47 5.07
C ILE A 24 -5.66 -19.03 3.68
N PHE A 25 -4.44 -18.86 3.17
CA PHE A 25 -4.09 -19.19 1.79
C PHE A 25 -3.54 -20.62 1.73
N ARG A 26 -4.41 -21.57 2.05
CA ARG A 26 -4.12 -23.02 2.07
C ARG A 26 -5.15 -23.81 1.25
N PRO A 27 -4.82 -24.97 0.68
CA PRO A 27 -5.72 -25.73 -0.22
C PRO A 27 -7.11 -26.03 0.36
N ASP A 28 -7.23 -26.23 1.68
CA ASP A 28 -8.46 -26.56 2.41
C ASP A 28 -9.45 -25.39 2.53
N VAL A 29 -9.01 -24.15 2.35
CA VAL A 29 -9.89 -22.98 2.42
C VAL A 29 -10.58 -22.76 1.06
N PRO A 30 -11.91 -22.53 1.00
CA PRO A 30 -12.61 -22.28 -0.26
C PRO A 30 -12.10 -21.02 -0.97
N GLU A 31 -11.94 -21.09 -2.30
CA GLU A 31 -11.38 -19.98 -3.09
C GLU A 31 -12.14 -18.67 -2.95
N ARG A 32 -13.48 -18.72 -2.90
CA ARG A 32 -14.31 -17.51 -2.74
C ARG A 32 -13.93 -16.74 -1.48
N VAL A 33 -13.60 -17.44 -0.40
CA VAL A 33 -13.20 -16.83 0.87
C VAL A 33 -11.76 -16.31 0.79
N LYS A 34 -10.86 -17.01 0.07
CA LYS A 34 -9.50 -16.51 -0.21
C LYS A 34 -9.52 -15.23 -1.02
N TYR A 35 -10.36 -15.13 -2.05
CA TYR A 35 -10.50 -13.91 -2.86
C TYR A 35 -11.03 -12.74 -2.03
N LEU A 36 -11.99 -12.95 -1.13
CA LEU A 36 -12.42 -11.92 -0.18
C LEU A 36 -11.26 -11.49 0.73
N ALA A 37 -10.52 -12.43 1.32
CA ALA A 37 -9.39 -12.14 2.19
C ALA A 37 -8.28 -11.36 1.46
N LEU A 38 -8.00 -11.74 0.20
CA LEU A 38 -7.03 -11.08 -0.66
C LEU A 38 -7.48 -9.65 -1.02
N GLY A 39 -8.74 -9.47 -1.40
CA GLY A 39 -9.31 -8.14 -1.67
C GLY A 39 -9.26 -7.23 -0.44
N VAL A 40 -9.63 -7.75 0.73
CA VAL A 40 -9.52 -7.03 2.01
C VAL A 40 -8.08 -6.65 2.31
N LEU A 41 -7.13 -7.56 2.10
CA LEU A 41 -5.71 -7.28 2.30
C LEU A 41 -5.25 -6.14 1.40
N PHE A 42 -5.54 -6.20 0.10
CA PHE A 42 -5.07 -5.21 -0.88
C PHE A 42 -5.68 -3.84 -0.63
N VAL A 43 -7.01 -3.78 -0.45
CA VAL A 43 -7.71 -2.52 -0.16
C VAL A 43 -7.22 -1.92 1.16
N ASN A 44 -7.10 -2.72 2.22
CA ASN A 44 -6.68 -2.22 3.53
C ASN A 44 -5.21 -1.80 3.57
N ILE A 45 -4.34 -2.40 2.76
CA ILE A 45 -2.95 -1.93 2.62
C ILE A 45 -2.94 -0.57 1.91
N SER A 46 -3.70 -0.44 0.80
CA SER A 46 -3.75 0.81 0.04
C SER A 46 -4.26 1.97 0.90
N ILE A 47 -5.43 1.83 1.53
CA ILE A 47 -5.99 2.93 2.34
C ILE A 47 -5.24 3.10 3.67
N GLY A 48 -4.64 2.02 4.19
CA GLY A 48 -3.91 2.03 5.45
C GLY A 48 -2.64 2.87 5.43
N GLY A 49 -2.08 3.16 4.24
CA GLY A 49 -0.93 4.06 4.09
C GLY A 49 -1.27 5.55 4.27
N THR A 50 -2.55 5.92 4.35
CA THR A 50 -3.00 7.33 4.37
C THR A 50 -2.99 8.01 5.75
N LEU A 51 -2.51 7.34 6.80
CA LEU A 51 -2.40 7.95 8.14
C LEU A 51 -1.21 8.92 8.24
N THR A 52 -0.23 8.84 7.34
CA THR A 52 0.95 9.72 7.30
C THR A 52 1.21 10.21 5.88
N SER A 53 2.03 11.25 5.73
CA SER A 53 2.31 11.87 4.42
C SER A 53 3.41 11.19 3.59
N TYR A 54 4.09 10.19 4.14
CA TYR A 54 5.28 9.58 3.51
C TYR A 54 5.11 8.10 3.16
N ALA A 55 4.06 7.44 3.65
CA ALA A 55 3.95 5.98 3.59
C ALA A 55 3.30 5.44 2.31
N ALA A 56 2.28 6.13 1.79
CA ALA A 56 1.58 5.77 0.58
C ALA A 56 2.16 6.52 -0.62
N PRO A 57 2.59 5.83 -1.70
CA PRO A 57 3.01 6.47 -2.94
C PRO A 57 2.03 7.55 -3.46
N PRO A 58 0.70 7.34 -3.51
CA PRO A 58 -0.21 8.37 -4.00
C PRO A 58 -0.21 9.65 -3.16
N VAL A 59 0.05 9.54 -1.85
CA VAL A 59 0.15 10.68 -0.94
C VAL A 59 1.50 11.37 -1.10
N LEU A 60 2.59 10.61 -1.20
CA LEU A 60 3.93 11.13 -1.41
C LEU A 60 4.01 12.02 -2.67
N MET A 61 3.35 11.61 -3.76
CA MET A 61 3.33 12.36 -5.02
C MET A 61 2.68 13.74 -4.92
N VAL A 62 1.85 13.99 -3.91
CA VAL A 62 1.12 15.25 -3.74
C VAL A 62 1.49 16.01 -2.48
N ALA A 63 2.12 15.35 -1.50
CA ALA A 63 2.39 15.90 -0.18
C ALA A 63 3.17 17.21 -0.24
N THR A 64 4.26 17.25 -1.02
CA THR A 64 5.04 18.48 -1.21
C THR A 64 4.29 19.52 -2.06
N THR A 65 3.61 19.09 -3.12
CA THR A 65 2.89 20.00 -4.03
C THR A 65 1.74 20.74 -3.34
N TRP A 66 1.01 20.05 -2.46
CA TRP A 66 -0.16 20.59 -1.77
C TRP A 66 0.09 20.88 -0.29
N GLN A 67 1.34 20.74 0.18
CA GLN A 67 1.75 20.99 1.56
C GLN A 67 0.95 20.16 2.58
N TRP A 68 0.69 18.90 2.26
CA TRP A 68 0.01 17.96 3.16
C TRP A 68 1.04 17.26 4.04
N ASP A 69 1.06 17.65 5.32
CA ASP A 69 1.86 16.99 6.35
C ASP A 69 1.11 15.77 6.94
N SER A 70 1.78 15.06 7.85
CA SER A 70 1.17 13.89 8.48
C SER A 70 -0.01 14.24 9.39
N ALA A 71 -0.08 15.46 9.93
CA ALA A 71 -1.21 15.93 10.72
C ALA A 71 -2.45 16.12 9.84
N PHE A 72 -2.28 16.75 8.67
CA PHE A 72 -3.33 16.88 7.66
C PHE A 72 -3.85 15.51 7.21
N MET A 73 -2.94 14.57 6.91
CA MET A 73 -3.31 13.23 6.49
C MET A 73 -4.11 12.50 7.56
N LEU A 74 -3.67 12.54 8.82
CA LEU A 74 -4.38 11.93 9.94
C LEU A 74 -5.78 12.54 10.14
N ALA A 75 -5.90 13.86 10.07
CA ALA A 75 -7.14 14.59 10.31
C ALA A 75 -8.18 14.42 9.18
N ASN A 76 -7.74 14.28 7.92
CA ASN A 76 -8.64 14.23 6.76
C ASN A 76 -8.87 12.83 6.22
N PHE A 77 -7.85 11.95 6.24
CA PHE A 77 -7.91 10.60 5.67
C PHE A 77 -7.77 9.51 6.73
N GLY A 78 -6.83 9.66 7.67
CA GLY A 78 -6.34 8.58 8.52
C GLY A 78 -7.42 7.93 9.39
N TRP A 79 -8.30 8.71 10.02
CA TRP A 79 -9.37 8.15 10.85
C TRP A 79 -10.46 7.45 10.01
N LYS A 80 -10.80 7.99 8.83
CA LYS A 80 -11.75 7.38 7.88
C LYS A 80 -11.22 6.05 7.34
N ALA A 81 -9.95 6.04 6.94
CA ALA A 81 -9.23 4.83 6.54
C ALA A 81 -9.17 3.81 7.68
N THR A 82 -8.91 4.24 8.92
CA THR A 82 -8.89 3.36 10.09
C THR A 82 -10.24 2.66 10.30
N LEU A 83 -11.35 3.40 10.24
CA LEU A 83 -12.68 2.83 10.36
C LEU A 83 -12.98 1.83 9.24
N ALA A 84 -12.66 2.17 7.99
CA ALA A 84 -12.83 1.27 6.85
C ALA A 84 -11.99 0.00 6.99
N VAL A 85 -10.72 0.12 7.40
CA VAL A 85 -9.81 -1.02 7.63
C VAL A 85 -10.36 -1.93 8.73
N LEU A 86 -10.79 -1.37 9.86
CA LEU A 86 -11.35 -2.14 10.97
C LEU A 86 -12.64 -2.86 10.56
N PHE A 87 -13.53 -2.18 9.82
CA PHE A 87 -14.75 -2.79 9.32
C PHE A 87 -14.44 -3.95 8.35
N ASN A 88 -13.63 -3.70 7.32
CA ASN A 88 -13.24 -4.70 6.34
C ASN A 88 -12.56 -5.90 6.99
N ALA A 89 -11.64 -5.66 7.93
CA ALA A 89 -10.98 -6.73 8.68
C ALA A 89 -11.98 -7.53 9.53
N THR A 90 -12.90 -6.85 10.21
CA THR A 90 -13.93 -7.52 11.04
C THR A 90 -14.83 -8.41 10.20
N VAL A 91 -15.32 -7.92 9.06
CA VAL A 91 -16.14 -8.71 8.13
C VAL A 91 -15.36 -9.90 7.59
N ALA A 92 -14.10 -9.69 7.16
CA ALA A 92 -13.25 -10.76 6.66
C ALA A 92 -13.05 -11.85 7.73
N THR A 93 -12.65 -11.48 8.95
CA THR A 93 -12.46 -12.39 10.07
C THR A 93 -13.75 -13.14 10.39
N TRP A 94 -14.90 -12.46 10.38
CA TRP A 94 -16.18 -13.10 10.61
C TRP A 94 -16.51 -14.15 9.53
N VAL A 95 -16.29 -13.87 8.24
CA VAL A 95 -16.49 -14.85 7.16
C VAL A 95 -15.49 -16.02 7.27
N LEU A 96 -14.24 -15.71 7.59
CA LEU A 96 -13.15 -16.68 7.73
C LEU A 96 -13.26 -17.52 9.02
N ARG A 97 -14.07 -17.13 10.01
CA ARG A 97 -14.11 -17.77 11.34
C ARG A 97 -14.29 -19.29 11.32
N ARG A 98 -14.95 -19.84 10.31
CA ARG A 98 -15.17 -21.30 10.19
C ARG A 98 -13.97 -22.06 9.61
N HIS A 99 -12.99 -21.36 9.07
CA HIS A 99 -11.84 -21.89 8.35
C HIS A 99 -10.50 -21.59 9.06
N VAL A 100 -10.50 -20.69 10.05
CA VAL A 100 -9.30 -20.29 10.80
C VAL A 100 -9.01 -21.25 11.96
N PHE A 101 -9.98 -22.04 12.41
CA PHE A 101 -9.78 -23.10 13.41
C PHE A 101 -9.42 -24.43 12.75
N SER A 102 -8.20 -24.53 12.26
CA SER A 102 -7.54 -25.84 12.12
C SER A 102 -6.41 -25.85 13.14
N PRO A 103 -6.19 -26.96 13.90
CA PRO A 103 -5.08 -27.04 14.84
C PRO A 103 -3.81 -26.68 14.08
N ALA A 104 -2.92 -25.93 14.71
CA ALA A 104 -1.61 -25.65 14.17
C ALA A 104 -1.06 -26.95 13.59
N ALA A 105 -0.92 -27.03 12.26
CA ALA A 105 -0.01 -28.00 11.69
C ALA A 105 1.32 -27.67 12.36
N ASP A 106 1.83 -28.61 13.14
CA ASP A 106 3.01 -28.43 13.96
C ASP A 106 4.06 -27.64 13.18
N ASN A 107 4.45 -26.50 13.74
CA ASN A 107 5.59 -25.72 13.27
C ASN A 107 6.91 -26.47 13.58
N ASP A 108 6.91 -27.80 13.51
CA ASP A 108 8.04 -28.68 13.81
C ASP A 108 9.14 -28.63 12.72
N GLY A 109 8.94 -27.84 11.66
CA GLY A 109 9.87 -27.71 10.54
C GLY A 109 10.43 -26.31 10.28
N VAL A 110 9.90 -25.25 10.90
CA VAL A 110 10.50 -23.91 10.78
C VAL A 110 11.52 -23.80 11.88
N GLY A 111 12.77 -24.23 11.57
CA GLY A 111 13.90 -24.08 12.49
C GLY A 111 13.86 -22.69 13.10
N ALA A 112 13.91 -22.61 14.44
CA ALA A 112 13.79 -21.38 15.19
C ALA A 112 14.75 -20.33 14.61
N GLU A 113 14.22 -19.41 13.79
CA GLU A 113 15.02 -18.30 13.28
C GLU A 113 15.61 -17.61 14.50
N ALA A 114 16.94 -17.52 14.53
CA ALA A 114 17.65 -16.93 15.64
C ALA A 114 17.10 -15.52 15.87
N ARG A 115 16.51 -15.32 17.05
CA ARG A 115 15.83 -14.07 17.39
C ARG A 115 16.80 -12.91 17.20
N VAL A 116 16.46 -11.97 16.31
CA VAL A 116 17.30 -10.81 16.01
C VAL A 116 17.54 -10.01 17.30
N PRO A 117 18.79 -9.67 17.65
CA PRO A 117 19.10 -8.90 18.84
C PRO A 117 18.37 -7.55 18.84
N LEU A 118 17.83 -7.14 19.99
CA LEU A 118 17.11 -5.87 20.14
C LEU A 118 17.95 -4.65 19.75
N SER A 119 19.27 -4.72 19.92
CA SER A 119 20.19 -3.66 19.47
C SER A 119 20.18 -3.48 17.97
N VAL A 120 20.15 -4.56 17.18
CA VAL A 120 20.05 -4.53 15.71
C VAL A 120 18.74 -3.89 15.28
N VAL A 121 17.63 -4.25 15.94
CA VAL A 121 16.31 -3.65 15.71
C VAL A 121 16.32 -2.16 16.03
N ALA A 122 16.89 -1.76 17.17
CA ALA A 122 16.97 -0.36 17.58
C ALA A 122 17.78 0.47 16.57
N VAL A 123 18.89 -0.05 16.04
CA VAL A 123 19.68 0.61 14.99
C VAL A 123 18.86 0.79 13.71
N HIS A 124 18.14 -0.24 13.27
CA HIS A 124 17.25 -0.14 12.09
C HIS A 124 16.17 0.91 12.27
N LEU A 125 15.52 0.94 13.44
CA LEU A 125 14.49 1.93 13.75
C LEU A 125 15.07 3.34 13.81
N ALA A 126 16.27 3.52 14.38
CA ALA A 126 16.94 4.82 14.44
C ALA A 126 17.34 5.32 13.03
N LEU A 127 17.88 4.44 12.18
CA LEU A 127 18.22 4.77 10.79
C LEU A 127 16.96 5.11 9.98
N LEU A 128 15.89 4.33 10.12
CA LEU A 128 14.59 4.60 9.48
C LEU A 128 14.01 5.95 9.93
N ALA A 129 13.99 6.21 11.23
CA ALA A 129 13.52 7.48 11.78
C ALA A 129 14.36 8.65 11.26
N GLY A 130 15.69 8.50 11.22
CA GLY A 130 16.60 9.49 10.65
C GLY A 130 16.31 9.76 9.18
N VAL A 131 16.11 8.71 8.38
CA VAL A 131 15.76 8.84 6.95
C VAL A 131 14.45 9.60 6.77
N VAL A 132 13.42 9.31 7.58
CA VAL A 132 12.14 10.02 7.52
C VAL A 132 12.28 11.49 7.93
N LEU A 133 12.98 11.77 9.03
CA LEU A 133 13.16 13.13 9.54
C LEU A 133 13.99 14.01 8.59
N PHE A 134 15.03 13.43 7.98
CA PHE A 134 15.97 14.14 7.10
C PHE A 134 15.73 13.87 5.61
N ALA A 135 14.53 13.39 5.23
CA ALA A 135 14.19 13.06 3.84
C ALA A 135 14.40 14.23 2.86
N HIS A 136 14.28 15.48 3.34
CA HIS A 136 14.47 16.70 2.56
C HIS A 136 15.94 17.15 2.41
N HIS A 137 16.88 16.46 3.07
CA HIS A 137 18.31 16.77 3.03
C HIS A 137 19.08 15.64 2.33
N PRO A 138 19.31 15.72 1.00
CA PRO A 138 19.84 14.60 0.21
C PRO A 138 21.17 14.04 0.72
N VAL A 139 22.07 14.91 1.21
CA VAL A 139 23.38 14.51 1.75
C VAL A 139 23.23 13.65 3.01
N VAL A 140 22.36 14.05 3.94
CA VAL A 140 22.10 13.29 5.17
C VAL A 140 21.37 12.00 4.83
N PHE A 141 20.36 12.06 3.97
CA PHE A 141 19.64 10.88 3.49
C PHE A 141 20.59 9.84 2.89
N LEU A 142 21.45 10.24 1.94
CA LEU A 142 22.43 9.34 1.32
C LEU A 142 23.43 8.79 2.33
N SER A 143 23.88 9.62 3.28
CA SER A 143 24.80 9.17 4.33
C SER A 143 24.17 8.12 5.24
N LEU A 144 22.91 8.31 5.66
CA LEU A 144 22.15 7.34 6.45
C LEU A 144 21.88 6.05 5.67
N PHE A 145 21.56 6.17 4.37
CA PHE A 145 21.35 5.02 3.49
C PHE A 145 22.63 4.20 3.31
N LEU A 146 23.77 4.86 3.06
CA LEU A 146 25.08 4.18 2.97
C LEU A 146 25.49 3.56 4.31
N MET A 147 25.20 4.22 5.43
CA MET A 147 25.40 3.67 6.77
C MET A 147 24.56 2.41 6.98
N PHE A 148 23.30 2.42 6.54
CA PHE A 148 22.41 1.25 6.58
C PHE A 148 22.97 0.08 5.75
N LEU A 149 23.43 0.33 4.52
CA LEU A 149 24.07 -0.71 3.70
C LEU A 149 25.34 -1.26 4.37
N GLY A 150 26.19 -0.38 4.91
CA GLY A 150 27.39 -0.79 5.63
C GLY A 150 27.07 -1.60 6.90
N PHE A 151 26.05 -1.20 7.66
CA PHE A 151 25.63 -1.91 8.87
C PHE A 151 25.06 -3.29 8.54
N THR A 152 24.20 -3.39 7.52
CA THR A 152 23.63 -4.68 7.10
C THR A 152 24.70 -5.64 6.58
N GLN A 153 25.71 -5.12 5.88
CA GLN A 153 26.86 -5.92 5.44
C GLN A 153 27.76 -6.34 6.61
N ALA A 154 28.01 -5.47 7.59
CA ALA A 154 28.84 -5.78 8.76
C ALA A 154 28.21 -6.82 9.70
N TYR A 155 26.87 -6.86 9.76
CA TYR A 155 26.11 -7.75 10.65
C TYR A 155 25.24 -8.76 9.87
N GLU A 156 25.74 -9.28 8.74
CA GLU A 156 25.01 -10.15 7.80
C GLU A 156 24.26 -11.32 8.45
N ARG A 157 24.80 -11.87 9.55
CA ARG A 157 24.20 -13.01 10.29
C ARG A 157 22.81 -12.74 10.85
N HIS A 158 22.46 -11.46 11.02
CA HIS A 158 21.17 -11.03 11.56
C HIS A 158 20.31 -10.30 10.52
N GLN A 159 20.69 -10.34 9.23
CA GLN A 159 20.01 -9.62 8.16
C GLN A 159 19.32 -10.57 7.18
N SER A 160 18.18 -10.15 6.67
CA SER A 160 17.60 -10.72 5.46
C SER A 160 18.26 -10.12 4.22
N PRO A 161 18.28 -10.83 3.09
CA PRO A 161 18.77 -10.27 1.82
C PRO A 161 18.08 -8.96 1.46
N LEU A 162 18.87 -7.96 1.08
CA LEU A 162 18.35 -6.66 0.66
C LEU A 162 17.72 -6.75 -0.74
N ILE A 163 16.49 -6.27 -0.87
CA ILE A 163 15.76 -6.15 -2.14
C ILE A 163 16.08 -4.83 -2.87
N LEU A 164 17.38 -4.54 -3.03
CA LEU A 164 17.83 -3.25 -3.57
C LEU A 164 17.42 -3.07 -5.04
N LYS A 165 17.44 -4.14 -5.83
CA LYS A 165 17.05 -4.11 -7.24
C LYS A 165 15.58 -3.71 -7.40
N GLU A 166 14.70 -4.33 -6.63
CA GLU A 166 13.27 -4.07 -6.61
C GLU A 166 12.98 -2.63 -6.17
N ALA A 167 13.62 -2.18 -5.09
CA ALA A 167 13.49 -0.80 -4.60
C ALA A 167 13.96 0.22 -5.65
N LEU A 168 15.07 -0.04 -6.35
CA LEU A 168 15.55 0.82 -7.44
C LEU A 168 14.62 0.82 -8.64
N LEU A 169 14.02 -0.32 -9.01
CA LEU A 169 13.02 -0.39 -10.09
C LEU A 169 11.79 0.45 -9.76
N VAL A 170 11.30 0.40 -8.51
CA VAL A 170 10.23 1.28 -8.02
C VAL A 170 10.65 2.75 -8.08
N GLY A 171 11.88 3.07 -7.66
CA GLY A 171 12.44 4.41 -7.76
C GLY A 171 12.51 4.93 -9.19
N PHE A 172 12.99 4.12 -10.14
CA PHE A 172 13.00 4.46 -11.57
C PHE A 172 11.61 4.61 -12.16
N PHE A 173 10.66 3.78 -11.74
CA PHE A 173 9.25 3.92 -12.14
C PHE A 173 8.67 5.25 -11.67
N LEU A 174 8.84 5.61 -10.39
CA LEU A 174 8.38 6.89 -9.85
C LEU A 174 9.10 8.07 -10.52
N ALA A 175 10.40 7.98 -10.78
CA ALA A 175 11.14 9.02 -11.51
C ALA A 175 10.63 9.16 -12.95
N GLY A 176 10.36 8.05 -13.64
CA GLY A 176 9.75 8.03 -14.96
C GLY A 176 8.36 8.66 -14.97
N LEU A 177 7.53 8.37 -13.96
CA LEU A 177 6.24 9.02 -13.78
C LEU A 177 6.38 10.54 -13.62
N VAL A 178 7.34 11.00 -12.81
CA VAL A 178 7.56 12.44 -12.62
C VAL A 178 8.04 13.12 -13.92
N VAL A 179 9.03 12.54 -14.59
CA VAL A 179 9.60 13.13 -15.81
C VAL A 179 8.61 13.09 -16.98
N LEU A 180 8.01 11.93 -17.26
CA LEU A 180 7.09 11.76 -18.39
C LEU A 180 5.70 12.32 -18.09
N GLY A 181 5.20 12.16 -16.87
CA GLY A 181 3.90 12.65 -16.45
C GLY A 181 3.85 14.18 -16.47
N GLY A 182 4.93 14.87 -16.11
CA GLY A 182 5.06 16.32 -16.28
C GLY A 182 4.78 16.78 -17.72
N MET A 183 5.12 15.95 -18.72
CA MET A 183 4.86 16.25 -20.14
C MET A 183 3.39 16.03 -20.55
N GLN A 184 2.57 15.35 -19.72
CA GLN A 184 1.17 15.01 -20.03
C GLN A 184 0.16 16.08 -19.59
N GLN A 185 0.62 17.16 -18.94
CA GLN A 185 -0.26 18.18 -18.39
C GLN A 185 -1.21 18.80 -19.43
N TRP A 186 -0.75 19.00 -20.66
CA TRP A 186 -1.46 19.76 -21.71
C TRP A 186 -2.85 19.20 -22.07
N TRP A 187 -3.03 17.88 -22.07
CA TRP A 187 -4.31 17.25 -22.39
C TRP A 187 -5.10 16.87 -21.13
N LEU A 188 -4.41 16.61 -20.01
CA LEU A 188 -5.06 16.17 -18.78
C LEU A 188 -5.74 17.33 -18.05
N GLN A 189 -5.10 18.49 -18.01
CA GLN A 189 -5.61 19.67 -17.31
C GLN A 189 -7.05 20.04 -17.71
N PRO A 190 -7.42 20.18 -19.00
CA PRO A 190 -8.79 20.53 -19.38
C PRO A 190 -9.82 19.45 -18.98
N ILE A 191 -9.44 18.17 -18.96
CA ILE A 191 -10.33 17.08 -18.56
C ILE A 191 -10.62 17.16 -17.07
N VAL A 192 -9.57 17.17 -16.24
CA VAL A 192 -9.74 17.07 -14.79
C VAL A 192 -10.30 18.34 -14.18
N SER A 193 -9.92 19.51 -14.70
CA SER A 193 -10.49 20.80 -14.27
C SER A 193 -11.97 20.96 -14.62
N GLY A 194 -12.45 20.24 -15.65
CA GLY A 194 -13.87 20.22 -16.03
C GLY A 194 -14.73 19.23 -15.25
N LEU A 195 -14.13 18.32 -14.45
CA LEU A 195 -14.86 17.32 -13.68
C LEU A 195 -15.32 17.86 -12.33
N ALA A 196 -16.60 17.61 -12.00
CA ALA A 196 -17.10 17.82 -10.65
C ALA A 196 -16.36 16.92 -9.63
N PRO A 197 -16.20 17.33 -8.35
CA PRO A 197 -15.42 16.58 -7.37
C PRO A 197 -15.85 15.11 -7.20
N VAL A 198 -17.15 14.82 -7.22
CA VAL A 198 -17.66 13.43 -7.13
C VAL A 198 -17.34 12.62 -8.38
N ALA A 199 -17.42 13.24 -9.57
CA ALA A 199 -17.03 12.59 -10.81
C ALA A 199 -15.52 12.30 -10.83
N LEU A 200 -14.72 13.20 -10.26
CA LEU A 200 -13.28 13.00 -10.10
C LEU A 200 -12.97 11.85 -9.13
N PHE A 201 -13.69 11.75 -8.02
CA PHE A 201 -13.58 10.62 -7.09
C PHE A 201 -13.85 9.28 -7.78
N LEU A 202 -15.01 9.15 -8.44
CA LEU A 202 -15.41 7.91 -9.10
C LEU A 202 -14.51 7.58 -10.28
N GLY A 203 -14.11 8.60 -11.05
CA GLY A 203 -13.16 8.46 -12.14
C GLY A 203 -11.79 7.97 -11.66
N ALA A 204 -11.26 8.55 -10.59
CA ALA A 204 -9.99 8.13 -10.00
C ALA A 204 -10.09 6.68 -9.47
N LEU A 205 -11.13 6.35 -8.71
CA LEU A 205 -11.36 5.00 -8.20
C LEU A 205 -11.42 3.96 -9.31
N GLY A 206 -12.18 4.23 -10.37
CA GLY A 206 -12.32 3.32 -11.51
C GLY A 206 -11.05 3.20 -12.34
N LEU A 207 -10.40 4.33 -12.65
CA LEU A 207 -9.15 4.35 -13.41
C LEU A 207 -8.03 3.63 -12.64
N THR A 208 -7.94 3.78 -11.33
CA THR A 208 -6.96 3.05 -10.51
C THR A 208 -7.10 1.53 -10.66
N ALA A 209 -8.26 0.98 -10.97
CA ALA A 209 -8.37 -0.45 -11.22
C ALA A 209 -7.52 -0.91 -12.43
N ILE A 210 -7.21 -0.01 -13.36
CA ILE A 210 -6.44 -0.31 -14.58
C ILE A 210 -5.14 0.48 -14.72
N THR A 211 -4.82 1.36 -13.76
CA THR A 211 -3.57 2.13 -13.71
C THR A 211 -3.07 2.27 -12.28
N ASP A 212 -1.77 2.54 -12.13
CA ASP A 212 -1.15 2.80 -10.84
C ASP A 212 -1.78 4.03 -10.14
N ASN A 213 -2.06 3.91 -8.85
CA ASN A 213 -2.69 4.96 -8.04
C ASN A 213 -1.80 6.21 -7.88
N ALA A 214 -0.48 6.06 -7.78
CA ALA A 214 0.46 7.16 -7.63
C ALA A 214 0.63 7.94 -8.91
N ALA A 215 0.54 7.27 -10.07
CA ALA A 215 0.49 7.93 -11.36
C ALA A 215 -0.69 8.91 -11.44
N LEU A 216 -1.90 8.49 -11.02
CA LEU A 216 -3.09 9.35 -11.06
C LEU A 216 -3.01 10.56 -10.12
N THR A 217 -2.53 10.38 -8.89
CA THR A 217 -2.40 11.51 -7.96
C THR A 217 -1.28 12.46 -8.38
N TYR A 218 -0.17 11.94 -8.90
CA TYR A 218 0.90 12.74 -9.47
C TYR A 218 0.38 13.62 -10.63
N LEU A 219 -0.31 12.99 -11.58
CA LEU A 219 -0.94 13.67 -12.70
C LEU A 219 -1.93 14.75 -12.25
N GLY A 220 -2.69 14.51 -11.18
CA GLY A 220 -3.54 15.55 -10.59
C GLY A 220 -2.78 16.68 -9.90
N SER A 221 -1.59 16.41 -9.36
CA SER A 221 -0.73 17.41 -8.74
C SER A 221 -0.24 18.47 -9.74
N LEU A 222 -0.20 18.11 -11.03
CA LEU A 222 0.18 19.01 -12.13
C LEU A 222 -0.93 20.02 -12.50
N ILE A 223 -2.14 19.86 -11.96
CA ILE A 223 -3.28 20.68 -12.34
C ILE A 223 -3.28 21.98 -11.53
N VAL A 224 -3.07 23.08 -12.23
CA VAL A 224 -3.11 24.42 -11.65
C VAL A 224 -4.54 24.80 -11.27
N GLY A 225 -4.73 25.32 -10.05
CA GLY A 225 -6.02 25.84 -9.60
C GLY A 225 -7.06 24.78 -9.22
N ILE A 226 -6.67 23.51 -9.05
CA ILE A 226 -7.56 22.47 -8.57
C ILE A 226 -8.09 22.81 -7.16
N SER A 227 -9.41 22.73 -6.97
CA SER A 227 -10.05 23.02 -5.68
C SER A 227 -9.61 22.04 -4.59
N ASP A 228 -9.60 22.45 -3.32
CA ASP A 228 -9.21 21.56 -2.22
C ASP A 228 -10.12 20.33 -2.10
N GLN A 229 -11.41 20.50 -2.40
CA GLN A 229 -12.35 19.38 -2.48
C GLN A 229 -11.97 18.40 -3.59
N SER A 230 -11.59 18.90 -4.77
CA SER A 230 -11.14 18.05 -5.89
C SER A 230 -9.81 17.36 -5.58
N LYS A 231 -8.87 18.02 -4.88
CA LYS A 231 -7.62 17.39 -4.41
C LYS A 231 -7.92 16.21 -3.49
N TYR A 232 -8.78 16.43 -2.49
CA TYR A 232 -9.21 15.38 -1.57
C TYR A 232 -9.89 14.22 -2.34
N MET A 233 -10.86 14.53 -3.20
CA MET A 233 -11.63 13.53 -3.93
C MET A 233 -10.78 12.70 -4.90
N LEU A 234 -9.80 13.33 -5.57
CA LEU A 234 -8.86 12.62 -6.42
C LEU A 234 -8.05 11.59 -5.63
N VAL A 235 -7.41 12.02 -4.53
CA VAL A 235 -6.56 11.14 -3.73
C VAL A 235 -7.41 10.07 -3.07
N ALA A 236 -8.55 10.42 -2.49
CA ALA A 236 -9.46 9.47 -1.87
C ALA A 236 -9.94 8.39 -2.84
N GLY A 237 -10.31 8.77 -4.08
CA GLY A 237 -10.69 7.84 -5.13
C GLY A 237 -9.52 6.93 -5.52
N ALA A 238 -8.35 7.52 -5.78
CA ALA A 238 -7.15 6.77 -6.17
C ALA A 238 -6.73 5.75 -5.10
N VAL A 239 -6.78 6.12 -3.81
CA VAL A 239 -6.38 5.18 -2.75
C VAL A 239 -7.46 4.12 -2.51
N ALA A 240 -8.75 4.46 -2.59
CA ALA A 240 -9.84 3.49 -2.44
C ALA A 240 -9.84 2.43 -3.56
N GLY A 241 -9.48 2.83 -4.79
CA GLY A 241 -9.37 1.94 -5.95
C GLY A 241 -8.11 1.07 -5.95
N GLY A 242 -7.09 1.41 -5.14
CA GLY A 242 -5.76 0.78 -5.19
C GLY A 242 -5.72 -0.71 -4.89
N GLY A 243 -6.78 -1.29 -4.30
CA GLY A 243 -6.89 -2.72 -4.05
C GLY A 243 -7.63 -3.54 -5.11
N LEU A 244 -8.21 -2.90 -6.14
CA LEU A 244 -9.12 -3.57 -7.08
C LEU A 244 -8.43 -4.58 -8.00
N THR A 245 -7.17 -4.37 -8.37
CA THR A 245 -6.43 -5.27 -9.27
C THR A 245 -4.95 -5.35 -8.91
N VAL A 246 -4.23 -6.25 -9.56
CA VAL A 246 -2.79 -6.45 -9.35
C VAL A 246 -1.96 -5.24 -9.76
N ILE A 247 -2.41 -4.46 -10.75
CA ILE A 247 -1.66 -3.31 -11.29
C ILE A 247 -2.06 -1.97 -10.65
N ALA A 248 -3.13 -1.97 -9.84
CA ALA A 248 -3.68 -0.77 -9.23
C ALA A 248 -2.75 -0.11 -8.21
N ASN A 249 -1.87 -0.89 -7.59
CA ASN A 249 -0.93 -0.41 -6.59
C ASN A 249 0.33 -1.29 -6.54
N ALA A 250 1.49 -0.67 -6.35
CA ALA A 250 2.81 -1.31 -6.33
C ALA A 250 2.99 -2.51 -5.37
N PRO A 251 2.33 -2.60 -4.18
CA PRO A 251 2.42 -3.76 -3.30
C PRO A 251 1.64 -4.98 -3.81
N ASN A 252 0.62 -4.80 -4.65
CA ASN A 252 -0.30 -5.88 -5.04
C ASN A 252 0.40 -7.05 -5.77
N PRO A 253 1.34 -6.82 -6.71
CA PRO A 253 2.11 -7.90 -7.32
C PRO A 253 2.91 -8.72 -6.31
N ALA A 254 3.45 -8.09 -5.27
CA ALA A 254 4.15 -8.78 -4.19
C ALA A 254 3.19 -9.66 -3.38
N GLY A 255 2.00 -9.12 -3.04
CA GLY A 255 0.93 -9.89 -2.40
C GLY A 255 0.51 -11.11 -3.22
N VAL A 256 0.33 -10.95 -4.54
CA VAL A 256 0.04 -12.07 -5.45
C VAL A 256 1.16 -13.10 -5.44
N ALA A 257 2.41 -12.68 -5.59
CA ALA A 257 3.55 -13.58 -5.66
C ALA A 257 3.72 -14.43 -4.39
N LEU A 258 3.44 -13.85 -3.22
CA LEU A 258 3.53 -14.53 -1.92
C LEU A 258 2.35 -15.46 -1.65
N LEU A 259 1.15 -15.13 -2.13
CA LEU A 259 -0.09 -15.82 -1.76
C LEU A 259 -0.61 -16.80 -2.80
N LYS A 260 -0.12 -16.74 -4.05
CA LYS A 260 -0.62 -17.57 -5.16
C LYS A 260 -0.55 -19.08 -4.89
N ARG A 261 0.45 -19.55 -4.14
CA ARG A 261 0.62 -20.97 -3.77
C ARG A 261 -0.57 -21.53 -2.96
N GLY A 262 -1.35 -20.65 -2.35
CA GLY A 262 -2.56 -21.03 -1.63
C GLY A 262 -3.80 -21.24 -2.48
N PHE A 263 -3.76 -20.91 -3.77
CA PHE A 263 -4.90 -21.03 -4.70
C PHE A 263 -4.79 -22.29 -5.57
N ALA A 264 -5.90 -22.68 -6.22
CA ALA A 264 -5.84 -23.75 -7.21
C ALA A 264 -4.86 -23.39 -8.33
N ASP A 265 -4.11 -24.39 -8.80
CA ASP A 265 -3.09 -24.26 -9.84
C ASP A 265 -1.98 -23.25 -9.54
N GLU A 266 -1.84 -22.84 -8.27
CA GLU A 266 -0.94 -21.76 -7.83
C GLU A 266 -1.13 -20.43 -8.57
N THR A 267 -2.37 -20.13 -8.98
CA THR A 267 -2.71 -18.91 -9.72
C THR A 267 -3.81 -18.09 -9.05
N ILE A 268 -3.73 -16.76 -9.21
CA ILE A 268 -4.75 -15.82 -8.74
C ILE A 268 -5.39 -15.21 -9.98
N GLY A 269 -6.68 -15.49 -10.19
CA GLY A 269 -7.45 -14.96 -11.31
C GLY A 269 -7.76 -13.47 -11.13
N ALA A 270 -7.56 -12.67 -12.19
CA ALA A 270 -7.83 -11.23 -12.17
C ALA A 270 -9.31 -10.91 -11.83
N GLY A 271 -10.25 -11.65 -12.40
CA GLY A 271 -11.69 -11.48 -12.12
C GLY A 271 -12.05 -11.86 -10.69
N GLY A 272 -11.44 -12.92 -10.14
CA GLY A 272 -11.65 -13.32 -8.75
C GLY A 272 -11.14 -12.27 -7.76
N LEU A 273 -9.95 -11.72 -8.01
CA LEU A 273 -9.39 -10.62 -7.23
C LEU A 273 -10.30 -9.38 -7.28
N LEU A 274 -10.72 -8.97 -8.48
CA LEU A 274 -11.60 -7.82 -8.65
C LEU A 274 -12.90 -7.99 -7.85
N LEU A 275 -13.59 -9.12 -8.02
CA LEU A 275 -14.83 -9.41 -7.30
C LEU A 275 -14.62 -9.48 -5.78
N GLY A 276 -13.50 -10.05 -5.33
CA GLY A 276 -13.14 -10.10 -3.90
C GLY A 276 -12.84 -8.72 -3.30
N ALA A 277 -12.36 -7.77 -4.10
CA ALA A 277 -12.03 -6.42 -3.69
C ALA A 277 -13.21 -5.44 -3.74
N LEU A 278 -14.26 -5.69 -4.55
CA LEU A 278 -15.40 -4.77 -4.70
C LEU A 278 -16.06 -4.38 -3.38
N GLY A 279 -16.35 -5.35 -2.51
CA GLY A 279 -16.98 -5.09 -1.21
C GLY A 279 -16.12 -4.20 -0.31
N PRO A 280 -14.86 -4.60 -0.04
CA PRO A 280 -13.91 -3.79 0.73
C PRO A 280 -13.67 -2.40 0.15
N THR A 281 -13.58 -2.27 -1.19
CA THR A 281 -13.45 -0.98 -1.88
C THR A 281 -14.70 -0.12 -1.70
N ALA A 282 -15.90 -0.70 -1.76
CA ALA A 282 -17.14 0.05 -1.52
C ALA A 282 -17.20 0.62 -0.09
N VAL A 283 -16.74 -0.14 0.91
CA VAL A 283 -16.61 0.34 2.30
C VAL A 283 -15.63 1.51 2.38
N ALA A 284 -14.44 1.36 1.78
CA ALA A 284 -13.44 2.42 1.75
C ALA A 284 -13.96 3.68 1.04
N ALA A 285 -14.63 3.50 -0.10
CA ALA A 285 -15.20 4.60 -0.86
C ALA A 285 -16.30 5.32 -0.09
N ALA A 286 -17.19 4.58 0.59
CA ALA A 286 -18.22 5.16 1.44
C ALA A 286 -17.60 5.92 2.62
N ALA A 287 -16.57 5.37 3.26
CA ALA A 287 -15.87 6.04 4.36
C ALA A 287 -15.24 7.35 3.91
N PHE A 288 -14.62 7.41 2.73
CA PHE A 288 -14.03 8.66 2.25
C PHE A 288 -15.04 9.68 1.72
N MET A 289 -16.19 9.24 1.19
CA MET A 289 -17.21 10.13 0.65
C MET A 289 -18.15 10.72 1.71
N PHE A 290 -18.48 9.96 2.75
CA PHE A 290 -19.57 10.31 3.67
C PHE A 290 -19.15 10.62 5.11
N LEU A 291 -17.92 10.27 5.49
CA LEU A 291 -17.31 10.68 6.76
C LEU A 291 -16.36 11.86 6.50
#